data_AF-A0A5J4STD8-F1
#
_entry.id   AF-A0A5J4STD8-F1
#
_cell.length_a   1.000
_cell.length_b   1.000
_cell.length_c   1.000
_cell.angle_alpha   90.00
_cell.angle_beta   90.00
_cell.angle_gamma   90.00
#
_symmetry.space_group_name_H-M   'P 1'
#
loop_
_entity.id
_entity.type
_entity.pdbx_description
1 polymer ?
#
loop_
_entity_poly.entity_id
_entity_poly.type
_entity_poly.pdbx_seq_one_letter_code
_entity_poly.pdbx_strand_id
1 'polypeptide(L)'
;MKEYSENYSQLLAAIKKEIDSREIKQVELANFVGIKNSTICSFLSGGRTIPSDKLIDLLYALDIKLVKKEETIEDVVMQVKYKDLIQRKRDFESEGGVIL
;
A
#
# COMPACT_ATOMS: atom_id res chain seq x y z
N MET A 1 13.71 -19.69 -2.01
CA MET A 1 13.35 -19.01 -3.27
C MET A 1 11.92 -19.28 -3.76
N LYS A 2 11.34 -20.49 -3.56
CA LYS A 2 9.96 -20.79 -4.02
C LYS A 2 8.88 -19.90 -3.40
N GLU A 3 8.94 -19.67 -2.09
CA GLU A 3 7.94 -18.88 -1.34
C GLU A 3 7.81 -17.42 -1.82
N TYR A 4 8.92 -16.77 -2.16
CA TYR A 4 8.91 -15.41 -2.72
C TYR A 4 8.18 -15.34 -4.07
N SER A 5 8.34 -16.36 -4.93
CA SER A 5 7.65 -16.40 -6.23
C SER A 5 6.15 -16.70 -6.09
N GLU A 6 5.77 -17.47 -5.07
CA GLU A 6 4.37 -17.77 -4.77
C GLU A 6 3.64 -16.53 -4.26
N ASN A 7 4.25 -15.79 -3.33
CA ASN A 7 3.68 -14.55 -2.79
C ASN A 7 3.51 -13.47 -3.88
N TYR A 8 4.48 -13.34 -4.79
CA TYR A 8 4.37 -12.40 -5.91
C TYR A 8 3.25 -12.79 -6.90
N SER A 9 3.09 -14.08 -7.18
CA SER A 9 2.04 -14.58 -8.06
C SER A 9 0.65 -14.34 -7.47
N GLN A 10 0.49 -14.54 -6.15
CA GLN A 10 -0.75 -14.26 -5.42
C GLN A 10 -1.08 -12.76 -5.43
N LEU A 11 -0.08 -11.90 -5.23
CA LEU A 11 -0.25 -10.44 -5.32
C LEU A 11 -0.79 -10.02 -6.69
N LEU A 12 -0.16 -10.48 -7.78
CA LEU A 12 -0.60 -10.17 -9.13
C LEU A 12 -2.02 -10.69 -9.42
N ALA A 13 -2.36 -11.88 -8.93
CA ALA A 13 -3.70 -12.43 -9.05
C ALA A 13 -4.75 -11.58 -8.33
N ALA A 14 -4.44 -11.10 -7.11
CA ALA A 14 -5.32 -10.22 -6.35
C ALA A 14 -5.54 -8.88 -7.06
N ILE A 15 -4.45 -8.26 -7.56
CA ILE A 15 -4.53 -7.01 -8.34
C ILE A 15 -5.42 -7.19 -9.57
N LYS A 16 -5.20 -8.25 -10.37
CA LYS A 16 -6.02 -8.52 -11.56
C LYS A 16 -7.49 -8.70 -11.22
N LYS A 17 -7.79 -9.49 -10.19
CA LYS A 17 -9.15 -9.73 -9.74
C LYS A 17 -9.87 -8.42 -9.39
N GLU A 18 -9.16 -7.48 -8.76
CA GLU A 18 -9.73 -6.18 -8.39
C GLU A 18 -9.93 -5.25 -9.59
N ILE A 19 -9.03 -5.30 -10.57
CA ILE A 19 -9.19 -4.58 -11.83
C ILE A 19 -10.43 -5.08 -12.57
N ASP A 20 -10.57 -6.41 -12.67
CA ASP A 20 -11.67 -7.06 -13.37
C ASP A 20 -13.01 -6.83 -12.64
N SER A 21 -13.03 -6.88 -11.30
CA SER A 21 -14.26 -6.69 -10.52
C SER A 21 -14.81 -5.27 -10.59
N ARG A 22 -13.94 -4.28 -10.81
CA ARG A 22 -14.29 -2.86 -10.91
C ARG A 22 -14.39 -2.36 -12.35
N GLU A 23 -14.17 -3.24 -13.33
CA GLU A 23 -14.15 -2.91 -14.76
C GLU A 23 -13.21 -1.73 -15.11
N ILE A 24 -12.11 -1.57 -14.35
CA ILE A 24 -11.18 -0.46 -14.54
C ILE A 24 -10.30 -0.73 -15.75
N LYS A 25 -10.16 0.25 -16.64
CA LYS A 25 -9.29 0.08 -17.81
C LYS A 25 -7.83 0.24 -17.39
N GLN A 26 -6.96 -0.64 -17.90
CA GLN A 26 -5.51 -0.56 -17.65
C GLN A 26 -4.90 0.81 -18.00
N VAL A 27 -5.44 1.48 -19.03
CA VAL A 27 -5.02 2.83 -19.42
C VAL A 27 -5.36 3.88 -18.35
N GLU A 28 -6.48 3.74 -17.65
CA GLU A 28 -6.89 4.66 -16.58
C GLU A 28 -5.97 4.51 -15.37
N LEU A 29 -5.65 3.27 -15.00
CA LEU A 29 -4.66 2.99 -13.94
C LEU A 29 -3.28 3.52 -14.31
N ALA A 30 -2.87 3.36 -15.56
CA ALA A 30 -1.56 3.82 -16.02
C ALA A 30 -1.45 5.34 -15.90
N ASN A 31 -2.52 6.07 -16.26
CA ASN A 31 -2.60 7.51 -16.11
C ASN A 31 -2.60 7.93 -14.64
N PHE A 32 -3.35 7.24 -13.78
CA PHE A 32 -3.40 7.54 -12.34
C PHE A 32 -2.04 7.38 -11.68
N VAL A 33 -1.34 6.27 -11.98
CA VAL A 33 -0.03 5.93 -11.41
C VAL A 33 1.10 6.75 -12.06
N GLY A 34 0.84 7.36 -13.22
CA GLY A 34 1.84 8.15 -13.96
C GLY A 34 2.89 7.28 -14.66
N ILE A 35 2.49 6.15 -15.23
CA ILE A 35 3.37 5.25 -15.99
C ILE A 35 2.77 4.91 -17.36
N LYS A 36 3.60 4.38 -18.28
CA LYS A 36 3.13 3.97 -19.61
C LYS A 36 2.18 2.77 -19.49
N ASN A 37 1.10 2.76 -20.28
CA ASN A 37 0.17 1.62 -20.34
C ASN A 37 0.88 0.28 -20.65
N SER A 38 1.86 0.29 -21.55
CA SER A 38 2.69 -0.90 -21.83
C SER A 38 3.47 -1.41 -20.62
N THR A 39 3.80 -0.54 -19.67
CA THR A 39 4.45 -0.91 -18.41
C THR A 39 3.47 -1.60 -17.47
N ILE A 40 2.24 -1.07 -17.32
CA ILE A 40 1.17 -1.76 -16.58
C ILE A 40 0.87 -3.13 -17.18
N CYS A 41 0.69 -3.22 -18.51
CA CYS A 41 0.36 -4.48 -19.17
C CYS A 41 1.46 -5.54 -18.96
N SER A 42 2.73 -5.14 -19.10
CA SER A 42 3.87 -6.03 -18.86
C SER A 42 4.00 -6.43 -17.38
N PHE A 43 3.70 -5.52 -16.45
CA PHE A 43 3.67 -5.80 -15.01
C PHE A 43 2.59 -6.81 -14.63
N LEU A 44 1.33 -6.56 -15.03
CA LEU A 44 0.21 -7.44 -14.75
C LEU A 44 0.44 -8.82 -15.38
N SER A 45 1.08 -8.88 -16.54
CA SER A 45 1.44 -10.16 -17.19
C SER A 45 2.61 -10.89 -16.50
N GLY A 46 3.23 -10.30 -15.48
CA GLY A 46 4.39 -10.86 -14.78
C GLY A 46 5.70 -10.73 -15.56
N GLY A 47 5.71 -10.02 -16.70
CA GLY A 47 6.88 -9.88 -17.56
C GLY A 47 7.90 -8.85 -17.06
N ARG A 48 7.50 -7.94 -16.17
CA ARG A 48 8.41 -7.01 -15.48
C ARG A 48 7.90 -6.64 -14.11
N THR A 49 8.81 -6.16 -13.27
CA THR A 49 8.48 -5.45 -12.04
C THR A 49 8.26 -3.96 -12.32
N ILE A 50 7.62 -3.27 -11.38
CA ILE A 50 7.51 -1.81 -11.35
C ILE A 50 8.17 -1.28 -10.09
N PRO A 51 8.59 0.01 -10.07
CA PRO A 51 9.09 0.65 -8.87
C PRO A 51 8.09 0.58 -7.69
N SER A 52 8.61 0.51 -6.46
CA SER A 52 7.80 0.32 -5.25
C SER A 52 6.82 1.47 -4.98
N ASP A 53 7.22 2.72 -5.26
CA ASP A 53 6.34 3.90 -5.21
C ASP A 53 5.16 3.73 -6.18
N LYS A 54 5.41 3.25 -7.39
CA LYS A 54 4.37 2.99 -8.39
C LYS A 54 3.47 1.82 -8.04
N LEU A 55 4.00 0.81 -7.37
CA LEU A 55 3.19 -0.26 -6.81
C LEU A 55 2.26 0.27 -5.71
N ILE A 56 2.74 1.14 -4.83
CA ILE A 56 1.91 1.75 -3.78
C ILE A 56 0.80 2.62 -4.40
N ASP A 57 1.13 3.47 -5.37
CA ASP A 57 0.16 4.29 -6.10
C ASP A 57 -0.92 3.42 -6.76
N LEU A 58 -0.53 2.30 -7.35
CA LEU A 58 -1.46 1.34 -7.98
C LEU A 58 -2.39 0.69 -6.95
N LEU A 59 -1.85 0.26 -5.80
CA LEU A 59 -2.64 -0.34 -4.74
C LEU A 59 -3.63 0.67 -4.15
N TYR A 60 -3.22 1.93 -4.01
CA TYR A 60 -4.08 3.02 -3.57
C TYR A 60 -5.22 3.29 -4.56
N ALA A 61 -4.93 3.30 -5.87
CA ALA A 61 -5.94 3.45 -6.93
C ALA A 61 -7.02 2.36 -6.88
N LEU A 62 -6.63 1.15 -6.47
CA LEU A 62 -7.49 -0.03 -6.35
C LEU A 62 -8.09 -0.19 -4.96
N ASP A 63 -7.84 0.74 -4.03
CA ASP A 63 -8.23 0.62 -2.61
C ASP A 63 -7.84 -0.74 -2.00
N ILE A 64 -6.69 -1.27 -2.40
CA ILE A 64 -6.14 -2.53 -1.87
C ILE A 64 -5.28 -2.20 -0.65
N LYS A 65 -5.64 -2.76 0.50
CA LYS A 65 -4.86 -2.64 1.74
C LYS A 65 -3.94 -3.83 1.90
N LEU A 66 -2.64 -3.56 2.06
CA LEU A 66 -1.68 -4.56 2.48
C LEU A 66 -1.87 -4.80 3.98
N VAL A 67 -2.28 -6.02 4.32
CA VAL A 67 -2.42 -6.46 5.71
C VAL A 67 -1.27 -7.39 6.03
N LYS A 68 -0.55 -7.13 7.13
CA LYS A 68 0.48 -8.03 7.62
C LYS A 68 -0.23 -9.30 8.11
N LYS A 69 0.15 -10.46 7.56
CA LYS A 69 -0.51 -11.75 7.84
C LYS A 69 -0.47 -12.11 9.34
N GLU A 70 0.56 -11.66 10.04
CA GLU A 70 0.70 -11.78 11.49
C GLU A 70 1.10 -10.40 12.01
N GLU A 71 0.25 -9.82 12.85
CA GLU A 71 0.59 -8.64 13.65
C GLU A 71 1.33 -9.16 14.90
N THR A 72 2.61 -8.84 15.05
CA THR A 72 3.34 -9.27 16.24
C THR A 72 2.97 -8.40 17.44
N ILE A 73 3.24 -8.87 18.66
CA ILE A 73 3.03 -8.07 19.87
C ILE A 73 3.81 -6.74 19.76
N GLU A 74 5.00 -6.75 19.16
CA GLU A 74 5.80 -5.54 18.92
C GLU A 74 5.11 -4.56 17.96
N ASP A 75 4.47 -5.03 16.89
CA ASP A 75 3.70 -4.19 15.97
C ASP A 75 2.55 -3.48 16.71
N VAL A 76 1.84 -4.22 17.58
CA VAL A 76 0.76 -3.67 18.42
C VAL A 76 1.29 -2.64 19.42
N VAL A 77 2.38 -2.98 20.13
CA VAL A 77 3.00 -2.08 21.12
C VAL A 77 3.49 -0.78 20.47
N MET A 78 4.05 -0.84 19.26
CA MET A 78 4.48 0.34 18.52
C MET A 78 3.29 1.25 18.14
N GLN A 79 2.16 0.67 17.70
CA GLN A 79 0.97 1.45 17.40
C GLN A 79 0.38 2.12 18.65
N VAL A 80 0.34 1.43 19.79
CA VAL A 80 -0.12 2.00 21.07
C VAL A 80 0.76 3.15 21.51
N LYS A 81 2.09 2.95 21.52
CA LYS A 81 3.06 4.02 21.87
C LYS A 81 2.91 5.24 20.97
N TYR A 82 2.72 5.03 19.66
CA TYR A 82 2.55 6.11 18.71
C TYR A 82 1.26 6.90 18.94
N LYS A 83 0.14 6.20 19.22
CA LYS A 83 -1.14 6.84 19.58
C LYS A 83 -1.03 7.64 20.87
N ASP A 84 -0.39 7.11 21.91
CA ASP A 84 -0.16 7.82 23.17
C ASP A 84 0.70 9.08 22.98
N LEU A 85 1.73 9.01 22.15
CA LEU A 85 2.58 10.17 21.83
C LEU A 85 1.81 11.26 21.09
N ILE A 86 0.97 10.88 20.12
CA ILE A 86 0.10 11.83 19.40
C ILE A 86 -0.90 12.47 20.35
N GLN A 87 -1.51 11.69 21.24
CA GLN A 87 -2.47 12.20 22.21
C GLN A 87 -1.82 13.20 23.16
N ARG A 88 -0.66 12.86 23.74
CA ARG A 88 0.10 13.78 24.61
C ARG A 88 0.49 15.07 23.90
N LYS A 89 0.90 15.00 22.63
CA LYS A 89 1.22 16.19 21.85
C LYS A 89 0.00 17.07 21.65
N ARG A 90 -1.16 16.48 21.35
CA ARG A 90 -2.43 17.21 21.20
C ARG A 90 -2.87 17.86 22.52
N ASP A 91 -2.74 17.15 23.63
CA ASP A 91 -3.13 17.65 24.95
C ASP A 91 -2.22 18.84 25.34
N PHE A 92 -0.91 18.73 25.11
CA PHE A 92 0.04 19.82 25.32
C PHE A 92 -0.25 21.06 24.46
N GLU A 93 -0.60 20.88 23.19
CA GLU A 93 -0.97 21.97 22.28
C GLU A 93 -2.33 22.62 22.67
N SER A 94 -3.25 21.83 23.24
CA SER A 94 -4.57 22.31 23.68
C SER A 94 -4.51 23.08 25.01
N GLU A 95 -3.53 22.77 25.85
CA GLU A 95 -3.30 23.44 27.15
C GLU A 95 -2.46 24.73 27.04
N GLY A 96 -2.07 25.14 25.83
CA GLY A 96 -1.33 26.39 25.60
C GLY A 96 0.10 26.36 26.12
N GLY A 97 0.75 25.19 26.11
CA GLY A 97 2.09 24.99 26.68
C GLY A 97 3.12 26.03 26.25
N VAL A 98 3.56 26.88 27.18
CA VAL A 98 4.68 27.81 27.01
C VAL A 98 5.97 27.06 27.34
N ILE A 99 6.87 26.95 26.36
CA ILE A 99 8.25 26.53 26.63
C ILE A 99 8.97 27.75 27.22
N LEU A 100 9.27 27.71 28.53
CA LEU A 100 10.16 28.64 29.21
C LEU A 100 11.62 28.20 29.05
#